data_AF-A0A1Y2M5H2-F1
#
_entry.id   AF-A0A1Y2M5H2-F1
#
_cell.length_a   1.000
_cell.length_b   1.000
_cell.length_c   1.000
_cell.angle_alpha   90.00
_cell.angle_beta   90.00
_cell.angle_gamma   90.00
#
_symmetry.space_group_name_H-M   'P 1'
#
loop_
_entity.id
_entity.type
_entity.pdbx_description
1 polymer ?
#
loop_
_entity_poly.entity_id
_entity_poly.type
_entity_poly.pdbx_seq_one_letter_code
_entity_poly.pdbx_strand_id
1 'polypeptide(L)'
;MAPLQRRPMQHIDRRELYTSLETRVQYLQSFLDFSSRDIESLITGAKYIRALIPAVVNIVYKKLLQYDITARAFETRSTSYEGPVDLNLSETSPQIMHRKMFLRGYLNKLCSDPSKMEFWEYLDKVGMMHVGQGRAHPLHVEYVHIGATLSFVQDILTEAILSHPKMRMDRKIGLVKAISKVIWIQNDLFAKWYVRDGDEFTDEDIVPEIEPEGYLHGRKILHDGSESENEIEEAAMAAGSCPFKELATSPSGNGMPLRQKTSLDKAPQKDGDHSPEPENIRGTSITNGENVSCGRKTVSGE
;
A
#
# COMPACT_ATOMS: atom_id res chain seq x y z
N MET A 1 7.78 53.74 2.98
CA MET A 1 7.83 52.27 3.07
C MET A 1 8.78 51.78 2.00
N ALA A 2 9.84 51.02 2.35
CA ALA A 2 10.70 50.40 1.35
C ALA A 2 9.90 49.32 0.60
N PRO A 3 9.98 49.23 -0.75
CA PRO A 3 9.27 48.21 -1.49
C PRO A 3 9.77 46.83 -1.06
N LEU A 4 8.84 45.94 -0.70
CA LEU A 4 9.17 44.56 -0.37
C LEU A 4 9.73 43.88 -1.62
N GLN A 5 11.04 43.64 -1.62
CA GLN A 5 11.72 42.95 -2.71
C GLN A 5 11.24 41.51 -2.73
N ARG A 6 10.49 41.13 -3.78
CA ARG A 6 9.99 39.76 -3.93
C ARG A 6 11.17 38.81 -4.10
N ARG A 7 11.13 37.67 -3.41
CA ARG A 7 12.10 36.59 -3.61
C ARG A 7 12.01 36.11 -5.07
N PRO A 8 13.13 35.77 -5.71
CA PRO A 8 13.10 35.10 -7.01
C PRO A 8 12.22 33.85 -6.94
N MET A 9 11.31 33.70 -7.89
CA MET A 9 10.42 32.54 -8.01
C MET A 9 10.83 31.74 -9.23
N GLN A 10 10.97 30.43 -9.06
CA GLN A 10 11.12 29.52 -10.19
C GLN A 10 9.75 29.31 -10.84
N HIS A 11 9.68 29.49 -12.16
CA HIS A 11 8.49 29.16 -12.92
C HIS A 11 8.48 27.66 -13.23
N ILE A 12 7.32 27.05 -13.06
CA ILE A 12 7.03 25.66 -13.44
C ILE A 12 5.72 25.70 -14.19
N ASP A 13 5.71 25.19 -15.42
CA ASP A 13 4.49 25.11 -16.21
C ASP A 13 3.58 23.99 -15.65
N ARG A 14 2.29 24.31 -15.48
CA ARG A 14 1.33 23.37 -14.90
C ARG A 14 1.14 22.15 -15.82
N ARG A 15 1.05 22.33 -17.14
CA ARG A 15 0.84 21.23 -18.09
C ARG A 15 2.03 20.28 -18.05
N GLU A 16 3.24 20.79 -18.01
CA GLU A 16 4.45 19.95 -17.96
C GLU A 16 4.51 19.04 -16.73
N LEU A 17 3.92 19.44 -15.59
CA LEU A 17 3.82 18.57 -14.39
C LEU A 17 2.96 17.31 -14.61
N TYR A 18 2.10 17.31 -15.63
CA TYR A 18 1.21 16.20 -15.94
C TYR A 18 1.59 15.48 -17.25
N THR A 19 2.30 16.15 -18.16
CA THR A 19 2.67 15.57 -19.47
C THR A 19 4.16 15.18 -19.58
N SER A 20 5.02 15.63 -18.67
CA SER A 20 6.46 15.33 -18.66
C SER A 20 6.89 14.73 -17.31
N LEU A 21 7.22 13.43 -17.31
CA LEU A 21 7.76 12.77 -16.12
C LEU A 21 9.06 13.44 -15.65
N GLU A 22 9.91 13.84 -16.59
CA GLU A 22 11.17 14.51 -16.28
C GLU A 22 10.93 15.85 -15.56
N THR A 23 10.05 16.70 -16.08
CA THR A 23 9.72 17.99 -15.42
C THR A 23 9.13 17.77 -14.04
N ARG A 24 8.24 16.79 -13.87
CA ARG A 24 7.64 16.46 -12.57
C ARG A 24 8.69 16.00 -11.57
N VAL A 25 9.59 15.09 -11.95
CA VAL A 25 10.68 14.60 -11.09
C VAL A 25 11.63 15.75 -10.73
N GLN A 26 12.03 16.58 -11.69
CA GLN A 26 12.88 17.75 -11.42
C GLN A 26 12.23 18.72 -10.44
N TYR A 27 10.93 18.99 -10.61
CA TYR A 27 10.17 19.82 -9.68
C TYR A 27 10.16 19.24 -8.26
N LEU A 28 9.84 17.95 -8.11
CA LEU A 28 9.80 17.30 -6.80
C LEU A 28 11.18 17.26 -6.13
N GLN A 29 12.23 16.96 -6.90
CA GLN A 29 13.61 16.99 -6.41
C GLN A 29 14.00 18.39 -5.95
N SER A 30 13.68 19.42 -6.73
CA SER A 30 13.94 20.80 -6.34
C SER A 30 13.14 21.21 -5.10
N PHE A 31 11.86 20.83 -5.01
CA PHE A 31 10.99 21.21 -3.90
C PHE A 31 11.40 20.55 -2.58
N LEU A 32 11.87 19.30 -2.64
CA LEU A 32 12.32 18.52 -1.47
C LEU A 32 13.80 18.73 -1.13
N ASP A 33 14.49 19.65 -1.80
CA ASP A 33 15.93 19.83 -1.74
C ASP A 33 16.69 18.49 -1.92
N PHE A 34 16.22 17.61 -2.82
CA PHE A 34 16.88 16.36 -3.15
C PHE A 34 18.12 16.66 -3.99
N SER A 35 19.28 16.47 -3.38
CA SER A 35 20.57 16.98 -3.86
C SER A 35 21.58 15.86 -4.05
N SER A 36 22.74 16.19 -4.61
CA SER A 36 23.88 15.26 -4.71
C SER A 36 24.29 14.64 -3.36
N ARG A 37 24.08 15.34 -2.23
CA ARG A 37 24.34 14.80 -0.89
C ARG A 37 23.38 13.68 -0.51
N ASP A 38 22.11 13.79 -0.92
CA ASP A 38 21.12 12.74 -0.70
C ASP A 38 21.47 11.51 -1.57
N ILE A 39 21.86 11.74 -2.83
CA ILE A 39 22.33 10.69 -3.75
C ILE A 39 23.57 9.97 -3.18
N GLU A 40 24.57 10.71 -2.70
CA GLU A 40 25.77 10.13 -2.07
C GLU A 40 25.40 9.31 -0.82
N SER A 41 24.49 9.84 0.01
CA SER A 41 23.99 9.12 1.19
C SER A 41 23.33 7.81 0.81
N LEU A 42 22.50 7.79 -0.25
CA LEU A 42 21.85 6.58 -0.75
C LEU A 42 22.86 5.58 -1.32
N ILE A 43 23.81 6.03 -2.15
CA ILE A 43 24.83 5.15 -2.76
C ILE A 43 25.70 4.51 -1.68
N THR A 44 26.22 5.32 -0.75
CA THR A 44 27.10 4.81 0.34
C THR A 44 26.32 4.02 1.38
N GLY A 45 25.03 4.32 1.55
CA GLY A 45 24.09 3.66 2.44
C GLY A 45 23.49 2.36 1.89
N ALA A 46 23.54 2.15 0.57
CA ALA A 46 22.82 1.08 -0.14
C ALA A 46 23.09 -0.31 0.44
N LYS A 47 24.35 -0.62 0.80
CA LYS A 47 24.71 -1.91 1.39
C LYS A 47 23.98 -2.22 2.70
N TYR A 48 23.72 -1.20 3.51
CA TYR A 48 23.01 -1.36 4.77
C TYR A 48 21.53 -1.63 4.52
N ILE A 49 20.93 -0.94 3.54
CA ILE A 49 19.53 -1.19 3.15
C ILE A 49 19.39 -2.58 2.54
N ARG A 50 20.30 -2.98 1.64
CA ARG A 50 20.28 -4.30 0.97
C ARG A 50 20.29 -5.45 1.98
N ALA A 51 21.11 -5.34 3.03
CA ALA A 51 21.14 -6.34 4.10
C ALA A 51 19.79 -6.51 4.85
N LEU A 52 18.94 -5.48 4.85
CA LEU A 52 17.64 -5.50 5.52
C LEU A 52 16.51 -6.04 4.63
N ILE A 53 16.68 -6.05 3.30
CA ILE A 53 15.63 -6.39 2.32
C ILE A 53 14.89 -7.70 2.66
N PRO A 54 15.57 -8.84 2.95
CA PRO A 54 14.88 -10.08 3.29
C PRO A 54 13.91 -9.96 4.47
N ALA A 55 14.33 -9.28 5.53
CA ALA A 55 13.54 -9.08 6.73
C ALA A 55 12.37 -8.13 6.44
N VAL A 56 12.63 -7.00 5.78
CA VAL A 56 11.62 -6.00 5.41
C VAL A 56 10.51 -6.66 4.58
N VAL A 57 10.86 -7.45 3.57
CA VAL A 57 9.87 -8.13 2.71
C VAL A 57 8.98 -9.06 3.53
N ASN A 58 9.55 -9.86 4.43
CA ASN A 58 8.74 -10.75 5.27
C ASN A 58 7.80 -9.97 6.20
N ILE A 59 8.28 -8.88 6.82
CA ILE A 59 7.47 -8.03 7.71
C ILE A 59 6.31 -7.37 6.93
N VAL A 60 6.59 -6.85 5.73
CA VAL A 60 5.57 -6.24 4.87
C VAL A 60 4.47 -7.22 4.51
N TYR A 61 4.81 -8.43 4.06
CA TYR A 61 3.79 -9.43 3.70
C TYR A 61 3.01 -9.96 4.92
N LYS A 62 3.67 -10.12 6.07
CA LYS A 62 2.94 -10.37 7.33
C LYS A 62 1.90 -9.30 7.58
N LYS A 63 2.28 -8.02 7.43
CA LYS A 63 1.38 -6.90 7.66
C LYS A 63 0.23 -6.84 6.65
N LEU A 64 0.50 -7.08 5.38
CA LEU A 64 -0.52 -7.08 4.33
C LEU A 64 -1.49 -8.25 4.44
N LEU A 65 -1.06 -9.40 4.98
CA LEU A 65 -1.93 -10.55 5.21
C LEU A 65 -2.68 -10.48 6.55
N GLN A 66 -2.40 -9.49 7.41
CA GLN A 66 -3.13 -9.27 8.67
C GLN A 66 -4.54 -8.67 8.44
N TYR A 67 -4.78 -8.02 7.30
CA TYR A 67 -6.07 -7.39 7.00
C TYR A 67 -6.67 -8.05 5.76
N ASP A 68 -7.94 -8.41 5.83
CA ASP A 68 -8.69 -9.02 4.74
C ASP A 68 -8.69 -8.16 3.48
N ILE A 69 -8.87 -6.85 3.64
CA ILE A 69 -8.94 -5.90 2.53
C ILE A 69 -7.62 -5.81 1.74
N THR A 70 -6.47 -5.91 2.41
CA THR A 70 -5.17 -5.91 1.73
C THR A 70 -4.79 -7.30 1.22
N ALA A 71 -5.20 -8.37 1.92
CA ALA A 71 -4.96 -9.75 1.48
C ALA A 71 -5.68 -10.07 0.15
N ARG A 72 -6.91 -9.55 -0.03
CA ARG A 72 -7.72 -9.73 -1.25
C ARG A 72 -6.99 -9.32 -2.54
N ALA A 73 -6.11 -8.32 -2.48
CA ALA A 73 -5.33 -7.89 -3.63
C ALA A 73 -4.45 -9.01 -4.23
N PHE A 74 -4.11 -10.04 -3.44
CA PHE A 74 -3.30 -11.19 -3.86
C PHE A 74 -4.10 -12.39 -4.34
N GLU A 75 -5.43 -12.33 -4.30
CA GLU A 75 -6.31 -13.37 -4.87
C GLU A 75 -6.46 -13.19 -6.39
N THR A 76 -6.30 -11.95 -6.87
CA THR A 76 -6.36 -11.63 -8.29
C THR A 76 -5.03 -11.94 -8.99
N ARG A 77 -5.10 -12.54 -10.17
CA ARG A 77 -3.93 -13.12 -10.86
C ARG A 77 -2.81 -12.09 -11.07
N SER A 78 -1.58 -12.50 -10.76
CA SER A 78 -0.39 -11.81 -11.27
C SER A 78 -0.28 -12.02 -12.78
N THR A 79 0.41 -11.10 -13.46
CA THR A 79 0.70 -11.21 -14.89
C THR A 79 1.76 -12.27 -15.16
N SER A 80 2.50 -12.68 -14.14
CA SER A 80 3.61 -13.64 -14.23
C SER A 80 3.41 -14.92 -13.41
N TYR A 81 2.24 -15.12 -12.80
CA TYR A 81 1.92 -16.34 -12.03
C TYR A 81 0.59 -16.94 -12.50
N GLU A 82 0.65 -18.15 -13.05
CA GLU A 82 -0.49 -18.90 -13.62
C GLU A 82 -0.94 -20.09 -12.75
N GLY A 83 -0.38 -20.26 -11.54
CA GLY A 83 -0.70 -21.38 -10.66
C GLY A 83 -2.01 -21.24 -9.86
N PRO A 84 -2.39 -22.26 -9.07
CA PRO A 84 -3.63 -22.26 -8.29
C PRO A 84 -3.63 -21.18 -7.21
N VAL A 85 -4.78 -20.52 -7.02
CA VAL A 85 -4.98 -19.51 -5.95
C VAL A 85 -5.54 -20.20 -4.72
N ASP A 86 -4.78 -20.12 -3.62
CA ASP A 86 -5.20 -20.60 -2.31
C ASP A 86 -6.18 -19.60 -1.69
N LEU A 87 -7.36 -20.06 -1.26
CA LEU A 87 -8.36 -19.25 -0.56
C LEU A 87 -7.89 -18.89 0.86
N ASN A 88 -6.97 -19.67 1.43
CA ASN A 88 -6.35 -19.42 2.72
C ASN A 88 -4.91 -18.94 2.51
N LEU A 89 -4.77 -17.70 2.01
CA LEU A 89 -3.47 -17.09 1.77
C LEU A 89 -2.61 -17.09 3.03
N SER A 90 -1.40 -17.63 2.90
CA SER A 90 -0.37 -17.59 3.92
C SER A 90 0.94 -17.10 3.31
N GLU A 91 1.92 -16.80 4.16
CA GLU A 91 3.24 -16.34 3.72
C GLU A 91 4.01 -17.32 2.83
N THR A 92 3.62 -18.60 2.86
CA THR A 92 4.22 -19.70 2.10
C THR A 92 3.38 -20.11 0.89
N SER A 93 2.23 -19.46 0.66
CA SER A 93 1.45 -19.69 -0.55
C SER A 93 2.28 -19.30 -1.79
N PRO A 94 2.33 -20.10 -2.87
CA PRO A 94 3.24 -19.88 -3.99
C PRO A 94 3.13 -18.49 -4.63
N GLN A 95 1.91 -17.96 -4.77
CA GLN A 95 1.63 -16.62 -5.25
C GLN A 95 2.23 -15.53 -4.34
N ILE A 96 2.21 -15.73 -3.02
CA ILE A 96 2.81 -14.81 -2.05
C ILE A 96 4.34 -14.87 -2.12
N MET A 97 4.93 -16.07 -2.22
CA MET A 97 6.38 -16.22 -2.38
C MET A 97 6.88 -15.55 -3.66
N HIS A 98 6.15 -15.73 -4.76
CA HIS A 98 6.43 -15.07 -6.02
C HIS A 98 6.34 -13.53 -5.89
N ARG A 99 5.31 -13.00 -5.22
CA ARG A 99 5.18 -11.55 -4.98
C ARG A 99 6.26 -11.01 -4.02
N LYS A 100 6.72 -11.81 -3.04
CA LYS A 100 7.89 -11.49 -2.20
C LYS A 100 9.17 -11.33 -3.04
N MET A 101 9.39 -12.20 -4.03
CA MET A 101 10.53 -12.10 -4.96
C MET A 101 10.52 -10.78 -5.74
N PHE A 102 9.35 -10.36 -6.24
CA PHE A 102 9.20 -9.06 -6.91
C PHE A 102 9.47 -7.88 -5.98
N LEU A 103 8.95 -7.91 -4.75
CA LEU A 103 9.23 -6.84 -3.78
C LEU A 103 10.72 -6.79 -3.41
N ARG A 104 11.40 -7.93 -3.31
CA ARG A 104 12.87 -7.97 -3.13
C ARG A 104 13.59 -7.29 -4.29
N GLY A 105 13.21 -7.59 -5.53
CA GLY A 105 13.77 -6.93 -6.71
C GLY A 105 13.52 -5.42 -6.68
N TYR A 106 12.30 -5.01 -6.34
CA TYR A 106 11.92 -3.61 -6.21
C TYR A 106 12.75 -2.85 -5.16
N LEU A 107 12.89 -3.39 -3.95
CA LEU A 107 13.71 -2.78 -2.90
C LEU A 107 15.20 -2.72 -3.29
N ASN A 108 15.69 -3.71 -4.03
CA ASN A 108 17.04 -3.66 -4.60
C ASN A 108 17.20 -2.57 -5.66
N LYS A 109 16.17 -2.32 -6.47
CA LYS A 109 16.12 -1.23 -7.45
C LYS A 109 16.04 0.14 -6.74
N LEU A 110 15.37 0.26 -5.60
CA LEU A 110 15.44 1.47 -4.76
C LEU A 110 16.84 1.78 -4.25
N CYS A 111 17.70 0.77 -4.16
CA CYS A 111 19.11 0.92 -3.82
C CYS A 111 20.02 1.17 -5.05
N SER A 112 19.45 1.39 -6.24
CA SER A 112 20.20 1.78 -7.44
C SER A 112 20.33 3.31 -7.57
N ASP A 113 21.11 3.78 -8.55
CA ASP A 113 21.47 5.18 -8.71
C ASP A 113 20.24 6.07 -9.07
N PRO A 114 19.79 6.96 -8.16
CA PRO A 114 18.63 7.83 -8.39
C PRO A 114 18.97 9.07 -9.25
N SER A 115 20.23 9.25 -9.69
CA SER A 115 20.60 10.30 -10.65
C SER A 115 20.15 9.98 -12.08
N LYS A 116 19.72 8.74 -12.33
CA LYS A 116 19.31 8.23 -13.64
C LYS A 116 17.80 8.31 -13.80
N MET A 117 17.31 8.81 -14.94
CA MET A 117 15.85 8.88 -15.17
C MET A 117 15.21 7.49 -15.21
N GLU A 118 15.96 6.46 -15.62
CA GLU A 118 15.52 5.06 -15.59
C GLU A 118 15.25 4.53 -14.17
N PHE A 119 15.71 5.23 -13.13
CA PHE A 119 15.28 4.96 -11.75
C PHE A 119 13.83 5.39 -11.57
N TRP A 120 13.51 6.64 -11.92
CA TRP A 120 12.22 7.27 -11.69
C TRP A 120 11.13 6.73 -12.63
N GLU A 121 11.46 6.49 -13.89
CA GLU A 121 10.58 5.82 -14.86
C GLU A 121 10.09 4.47 -14.36
N TYR A 122 10.98 3.71 -13.72
CA TYR A 122 10.59 2.42 -13.17
C TYR A 122 9.62 2.58 -11.98
N LEU A 123 9.86 3.54 -11.08
CA LEU A 123 8.95 3.79 -9.97
C LEU A 123 7.58 4.23 -10.49
N ASP A 124 7.58 5.11 -11.48
CA ASP A 124 6.38 5.57 -12.14
C ASP A 124 5.55 4.44 -12.75
N LYS A 125 6.23 3.55 -13.49
CA LYS A 125 5.64 2.34 -14.07
C LYS A 125 5.03 1.42 -12.99
N VAL A 126 5.69 1.27 -11.85
CA VAL A 126 5.13 0.48 -10.74
C VAL A 126 3.84 1.12 -10.23
N GLY A 127 3.75 2.46 -10.15
CA GLY A 127 2.51 3.16 -9.84
C GLY A 127 1.37 2.82 -10.81
N MET A 128 1.64 2.93 -12.11
CA MET A 128 0.71 2.56 -13.21
C MET A 128 0.21 1.12 -13.09
N MET A 129 1.08 0.17 -12.75
CA MET A 129 0.73 -1.24 -12.61
C MET A 129 -0.28 -1.51 -11.48
N HIS A 130 -0.29 -0.69 -10.43
CA HIS A 130 -1.20 -0.85 -9.28
C HIS A 130 -2.62 -0.34 -9.55
N VAL A 131 -2.82 0.49 -10.58
CA VAL A 131 -4.15 0.90 -11.06
C VAL A 131 -4.69 -0.02 -12.17
N GLY A 132 -3.89 -1.00 -12.60
CA GLY A 132 -4.31 -2.03 -13.55
C GLY A 132 -3.95 -1.71 -15.00
N GLN A 133 -3.18 -0.65 -15.23
CA GLN A 133 -2.63 -0.27 -16.52
C GLN A 133 -1.25 -0.94 -16.75
N GLY A 134 -0.83 -1.08 -18.00
CA GLY A 134 0.46 -1.69 -18.36
C GLY A 134 0.58 -3.18 -17.98
N ARG A 135 -0.55 -3.87 -17.76
CA ARG A 135 -0.61 -5.28 -17.36
C ARG A 135 -1.63 -6.04 -18.21
N ALA A 136 -1.33 -7.29 -18.57
CA ALA A 136 -2.28 -8.17 -19.25
C ALA A 136 -3.47 -8.58 -18.35
N HIS A 137 -3.22 -8.74 -17.04
CA HIS A 137 -4.24 -9.01 -16.03
C HIS A 137 -4.30 -7.81 -15.08
N PRO A 138 -5.36 -6.99 -15.10
CA PRO A 138 -5.45 -5.80 -14.25
C PRO A 138 -5.36 -6.15 -12.75
N LEU A 139 -4.66 -5.31 -11.99
CA LEU A 139 -4.70 -5.27 -10.53
C LEU A 139 -5.26 -3.91 -10.15
N HIS A 140 -6.08 -3.85 -9.11
CA HIS A 140 -6.55 -2.59 -8.59
C HIS A 140 -6.30 -2.54 -7.09
N VAL A 141 -5.34 -1.70 -6.68
CA VAL A 141 -5.04 -1.46 -5.27
C VAL A 141 -5.42 -0.03 -4.95
N GLU A 142 -6.38 0.18 -4.07
CA GLU A 142 -6.79 1.54 -3.68
C GLU A 142 -5.62 2.31 -3.06
N TYR A 143 -5.52 3.61 -3.37
CA TYR A 143 -4.39 4.44 -2.95
C TYR A 143 -4.19 4.51 -1.43
N VAL A 144 -5.27 4.38 -0.65
CA VAL A 144 -5.19 4.32 0.82
C VAL A 144 -4.25 3.21 1.30
N HIS A 145 -4.26 2.06 0.62
CA HIS A 145 -3.39 0.92 0.95
C HIS A 145 -1.96 1.14 0.46
N ILE A 146 -1.78 1.81 -0.69
CA ILE A 146 -0.47 2.22 -1.19
C ILE A 146 0.22 3.15 -0.17
N GLY A 147 -0.42 4.26 0.18
CA GLY A 147 0.15 5.26 1.10
C GLY A 147 0.45 4.66 2.48
N ALA A 148 -0.46 3.84 3.01
CA ALA A 148 -0.24 3.13 4.28
C ALA A 148 0.96 2.16 4.22
N THR A 149 1.11 1.42 3.12
CA THR A 149 2.22 0.47 2.96
C THR A 149 3.55 1.19 2.79
N LEU A 150 3.60 2.28 2.02
CA LEU A 150 4.80 3.10 1.87
C LEU A 150 5.24 3.71 3.21
N SER A 151 4.29 4.23 4.00
CA SER A 151 4.57 4.73 5.35
C SER A 151 5.12 3.62 6.26
N PHE A 152 4.56 2.41 6.18
CA PHE A 152 5.03 1.28 6.97
C PHE A 152 6.44 0.85 6.58
N VAL A 153 6.76 0.79 5.28
CA VAL A 153 8.12 0.50 4.80
C VAL A 153 9.11 1.59 5.27
N GLN A 154 8.72 2.86 5.19
CA GLN A 154 9.55 3.97 5.68
C GLN A 154 9.87 3.85 7.17
N ASP A 155 8.88 3.49 7.98
CA ASP A 155 9.03 3.32 9.43
C ASP A 155 10.05 2.22 9.76
N ILE A 156 9.87 1.02 9.17
CA ILE A 156 10.79 -0.12 9.33
C ILE A 156 12.23 0.24 8.93
N LEU A 157 12.40 0.90 7.79
CA LEU A 157 13.72 1.31 7.32
C LEU A 157 14.34 2.35 8.26
N THR A 158 13.56 3.31 8.73
CA THR A 158 14.02 4.35 9.66
C THR A 158 14.50 3.75 10.96
N GLU A 159 13.70 2.89 11.59
CA GLU A 159 14.07 2.19 12.82
C GLU A 159 15.35 1.38 12.65
N ALA A 160 15.44 0.59 11.57
CA ALA A 160 16.61 -0.25 11.31
C ALA A 160 17.89 0.57 11.10
N ILE A 161 17.81 1.69 10.37
CA ILE A 161 18.96 2.58 10.14
C ILE A 161 19.39 3.25 11.45
N LEU A 162 18.43 3.80 12.21
CA LEU A 162 18.72 4.49 13.46
C LEU A 162 19.26 3.53 14.52
N SER A 163 18.85 2.26 14.50
CA SER A 163 19.32 1.20 15.40
C SER A 163 20.66 0.59 15.00
N HIS A 164 21.19 0.90 13.81
CA HIS A 164 22.42 0.27 13.32
C HIS A 164 23.62 0.58 14.25
N PRO A 165 24.28 -0.43 14.86
CA PRO A 165 25.20 -0.22 15.99
C PRO A 165 26.52 0.46 15.58
N LYS A 166 26.98 0.23 14.34
CA LYS A 166 28.28 0.71 13.85
C LYS A 166 28.19 1.92 12.90
N MET A 167 26.99 2.45 12.67
CA MET A 167 26.80 3.59 11.77
C MET A 167 26.84 4.88 12.57
N ARG A 168 27.70 5.81 12.15
CA ARG A 168 27.79 7.14 12.78
C ARG A 168 26.47 7.91 12.60
N MET A 169 26.15 8.76 13.57
CA MET A 169 24.88 9.49 13.61
C MET A 169 24.67 10.44 12.40
N ASP A 170 25.73 11.11 11.95
CA ASP A 170 25.73 11.95 10.74
C ASP A 170 25.27 11.16 9.49
N ARG A 171 25.80 9.95 9.31
CA ARG A 171 25.40 9.04 8.23
C ARG A 171 23.99 8.51 8.39
N LYS A 172 23.57 8.17 9.61
CA LYS A 172 22.18 7.78 9.91
C LYS A 172 21.20 8.87 9.50
N ILE A 173 21.47 10.11 9.92
CA ILE A 173 20.63 11.28 9.58
C ILE A 173 20.58 11.48 8.06
N GLY A 174 21.74 11.46 7.40
CA GLY A 174 21.81 11.62 5.94
C GLY A 174 21.00 10.56 5.19
N LEU A 175 21.15 9.29 5.58
CA LEU A 175 20.46 8.18 4.95
C LEU A 175 18.95 8.20 5.19
N VAL A 176 18.50 8.45 6.43
CA VAL A 176 17.07 8.56 6.76
C VAL A 176 16.42 9.70 5.99
N LYS A 177 17.07 10.87 5.92
CA LYS A 177 16.57 12.02 5.14
C LYS A 177 16.46 11.67 3.65
N ALA A 178 17.51 11.08 3.08
CA ALA A 178 17.54 10.77 1.66
C ALA A 178 16.49 9.72 1.27
N ILE A 179 16.33 8.65 2.06
CA ILE A 179 15.29 7.64 1.85
C ILE A 179 13.90 8.24 1.97
N SER A 180 13.67 9.08 2.99
CA SER A 180 12.37 9.74 3.18
C SER A 180 11.96 10.55 1.95
N LYS A 181 12.91 11.31 1.37
CA LYS A 181 12.66 12.05 0.12
C LYS A 181 12.32 11.13 -1.05
N VAL A 182 13.07 10.03 -1.24
CA VAL A 182 12.77 9.05 -2.30
C VAL A 182 11.38 8.45 -2.14
N ILE A 183 10.98 8.08 -0.91
CA ILE A 183 9.64 7.53 -0.63
C ILE A 183 8.55 8.57 -0.92
N TRP A 184 8.76 9.84 -0.61
CA TRP A 184 7.79 10.90 -0.94
C TRP A 184 7.68 11.17 -2.45
N ILE A 185 8.80 11.19 -3.18
CA ILE A 185 8.79 11.31 -4.65
C ILE A 185 8.06 10.10 -5.26
N GLN A 186 8.39 8.89 -4.81
CA GLN A 186 7.71 7.66 -5.23
C GLN A 186 6.20 7.71 -4.93
N ASN A 187 5.82 8.17 -3.75
CA ASN A 187 4.42 8.30 -3.37
C ASN A 187 3.67 9.25 -4.31
N ASP A 188 4.26 10.39 -4.68
CA ASP A 188 3.67 11.29 -5.68
C ASP A 188 3.56 10.63 -7.06
N LEU A 189 4.62 9.95 -7.53
CA LEU A 189 4.61 9.22 -8.80
C LEU A 189 3.56 8.10 -8.82
N PHE A 190 3.23 7.50 -7.67
CA PHE A 190 2.15 6.54 -7.57
C PHE A 190 0.81 7.28 -7.57
N ALA A 191 0.66 8.29 -6.73
CA ALA A 191 -0.57 9.08 -6.56
C ALA A 191 -1.07 9.67 -7.87
N LYS A 192 -0.17 10.08 -8.77
CA LYS A 192 -0.53 10.65 -10.07
C LYS A 192 -1.43 9.73 -10.92
N TRP A 193 -1.37 8.41 -10.71
CA TRP A 193 -2.21 7.43 -11.41
C TRP A 193 -3.60 7.26 -10.78
N TYR A 194 -3.81 7.78 -9.57
CA TYR A 194 -5.06 7.67 -8.81
C TYR A 194 -5.87 8.96 -8.78
N VAL A 195 -5.19 10.11 -8.77
CA VAL A 195 -5.84 11.41 -8.75
C VAL A 195 -6.22 11.86 -10.16
N ARG A 196 -7.19 12.77 -10.24
CA ARG A 196 -7.73 13.30 -11.50
C ARG A 196 -7.17 14.67 -11.88
N ASP A 197 -6.13 15.09 -11.17
CA ASP A 197 -5.48 16.37 -11.41
C ASP A 197 -4.71 16.28 -12.74
N GLY A 198 -4.99 17.21 -13.66
CA GLY A 198 -4.33 17.22 -14.97
C GLY A 198 -5.02 16.36 -16.03
N ASP A 199 -6.20 15.78 -15.73
CA ASP A 199 -7.07 15.10 -16.73
C ASP A 199 -7.33 16.02 -17.95
N GLU A 200 -7.30 17.35 -17.77
CA GLU A 200 -7.43 18.33 -18.85
C GLU A 200 -6.26 18.33 -19.87
N PHE A 201 -5.17 17.62 -19.57
CA PHE A 201 -3.96 17.54 -20.39
C PHE A 201 -3.68 16.14 -20.94
N THR A 202 -4.46 15.12 -20.55
CA THR A 202 -4.33 13.77 -21.09
C THR A 202 -4.89 13.69 -22.50
N ASP A 203 -4.09 13.20 -23.45
CA ASP A 203 -4.56 12.80 -24.77
C ASP A 203 -5.24 11.43 -24.67
N GLU A 204 -6.47 11.31 -25.17
CA GLU A 204 -7.31 10.10 -25.04
C GLU A 204 -6.74 8.85 -25.75
N ASP A 205 -5.67 8.99 -26.54
CA ASP A 205 -5.12 7.95 -27.42
C ASP A 205 -3.88 7.22 -26.88
N ILE A 206 -3.36 7.55 -25.68
CA ILE A 206 -2.15 6.91 -25.15
C ILE A 206 -2.51 5.62 -24.42
N VAL A 207 -2.48 4.49 -25.13
CA VAL A 207 -2.55 3.15 -24.52
C VAL A 207 -1.15 2.78 -23.99
N PRO A 208 -0.98 2.57 -22.68
CA PRO A 208 0.31 2.16 -22.14
C PRO A 208 0.76 0.82 -22.70
N GLU A 209 2.01 0.71 -23.13
CA GLU A 209 2.59 -0.54 -23.59
C GLU A 209 2.60 -1.58 -22.45
N ILE A 210 2.09 -2.78 -22.75
CA ILE A 210 2.10 -3.89 -21.79
C ILE A 210 3.47 -4.55 -21.86
N GLU A 211 4.25 -4.34 -20.82
CA GLU A 211 5.56 -4.97 -20.63
C GLU A 211 5.53 -5.95 -19.44
N PRO A 212 6.34 -7.02 -19.43
CA PRO A 212 6.42 -7.94 -18.29
C PRO A 212 6.89 -7.25 -17.00
N GLU A 213 6.49 -7.80 -15.85
CA GLU A 213 6.91 -7.29 -14.55
C GLU A 213 8.45 -7.30 -14.44
N GLY A 214 9.04 -6.20 -13.96
CA GLY A 214 10.50 -6.08 -13.82
C GLY A 214 11.27 -5.77 -15.11
N TYR A 215 10.58 -5.41 -16.19
CA TYR A 215 11.16 -4.85 -17.41
C TYR A 215 10.93 -3.33 -17.49
N LEU A 216 11.75 -2.63 -18.25
CA LEU A 216 11.56 -1.23 -18.64
C LEU A 216 12.22 -1.01 -20.01
N HIS A 217 11.46 -0.49 -20.98
CA HIS A 217 11.91 -0.27 -22.36
C HIS A 217 12.50 -1.54 -23.00
N GLY A 218 11.81 -2.67 -22.83
CA GLY A 218 12.21 -3.99 -23.32
C GLY A 218 13.39 -4.63 -22.58
N ARG A 219 13.98 -3.97 -21.58
CA ARG A 219 15.15 -4.47 -20.84
C ARG A 219 14.75 -4.97 -19.45
N LYS A 220 15.22 -6.16 -19.07
CA LYS A 220 15.05 -6.70 -17.72
C LYS A 220 15.88 -5.89 -16.74
N ILE A 221 15.23 -5.25 -15.77
CA ILE A 221 15.89 -4.37 -14.78
C ILE A 221 15.88 -4.97 -13.37
N LEU A 222 14.93 -5.87 -13.07
CA LEU A 222 14.96 -6.67 -11.85
C LEU A 222 15.73 -7.97 -12.09
N HIS A 223 16.81 -8.19 -11.35
CA HIS A 223 17.57 -9.44 -11.37
C HIS A 223 17.05 -10.35 -10.26
N ASP A 224 16.98 -11.66 -10.55
CA ASP A 224 16.51 -12.64 -9.58
C ASP A 224 17.53 -12.76 -8.44
N GLY A 225 17.06 -12.69 -7.19
CA GLY A 225 17.89 -12.41 -6.01
C GLY A 225 18.84 -13.54 -5.56
N SER A 226 19.15 -14.52 -6.42
CA SER A 226 19.83 -15.76 -6.03
C SER A 226 21.29 -15.58 -5.59
N GLU A 227 21.99 -14.54 -6.03
CA GLU A 227 23.41 -14.37 -5.66
C GLU A 227 23.63 -13.74 -4.28
N SER A 228 22.59 -13.12 -3.71
CA SER A 228 22.71 -12.33 -2.47
C SER A 228 22.51 -13.13 -1.18
N GLU A 229 22.03 -14.38 -1.25
CA GLU A 229 21.64 -15.14 -0.05
C GLU A 229 22.83 -15.54 0.84
N ASN A 230 24.01 -15.78 0.26
CA ASN A 230 25.19 -16.23 0.99
C ASN A 230 25.84 -15.13 1.87
N GLU A 231 25.73 -13.85 1.50
CA GLU A 231 26.30 -12.73 2.26
C GLU A 231 25.36 -12.27 3.42
N ILE A 232 24.08 -12.63 3.33
CA ILE A 232 23.02 -12.22 4.25
C ILE A 232 23.04 -13.05 5.54
N GLU A 233 23.38 -14.35 5.45
CA GLU A 233 23.50 -15.22 6.64
C GLU A 233 24.60 -14.72 7.60
N GLU A 234 25.71 -14.22 7.06
CA GLU A 234 26.83 -13.71 7.86
C GLU A 234 26.49 -12.39 8.57
N ALA A 235 25.72 -11.50 7.91
CA ALA A 235 25.27 -10.23 8.50
C ALA A 235 24.19 -10.42 9.57
N ALA A 236 23.27 -11.38 9.38
CA ALA A 236 22.23 -11.72 10.35
C ALA A 236 22.81 -12.35 11.62
N MET A 237 23.86 -13.17 11.48
CA MET A 237 24.60 -13.76 12.61
C MET A 237 25.39 -12.71 13.42
N ALA A 238 25.81 -11.61 12.80
CA ALA A 238 26.55 -10.53 13.46
C ALA A 238 25.66 -9.54 14.24
N ALA A 239 24.35 -9.50 13.96
CA ALA A 239 23.38 -8.60 14.59
C ALA A 239 22.60 -9.33 15.70
N GLY A 240 23.25 -9.58 16.85
CA GLY A 240 22.71 -10.32 18.01
C GLY A 240 21.45 -9.76 18.70
N SER A 241 20.68 -8.89 18.05
CA SER A 241 19.31 -8.55 18.39
C SER A 241 18.60 -8.05 17.12
N CYS A 242 17.57 -8.76 16.68
CA CYS A 242 16.80 -8.37 15.51
C CYS A 242 16.02 -7.10 15.85
N PRO A 243 16.26 -5.96 15.15
CA PRO A 243 15.61 -4.68 15.49
C PRO A 243 14.10 -4.71 15.28
N PHE A 244 13.54 -5.74 14.64
CA PHE A 244 12.14 -5.84 14.26
C PHE A 244 11.25 -6.59 15.27
N LYS A 245 11.72 -6.81 16.50
CA LYS A 245 11.06 -7.72 17.46
C LYS A 245 9.65 -7.26 17.87
N GLU A 246 9.38 -5.96 17.86
CA GLU A 246 8.07 -5.38 18.23
C GLU A 246 7.10 -5.21 17.04
N LEU A 247 7.62 -5.18 15.80
CA LEU A 247 6.81 -5.03 14.58
C LEU A 247 6.14 -6.34 14.13
N ALA A 248 6.65 -7.48 14.60
CA ALA A 248 6.13 -8.81 14.26
C ALA A 248 5.01 -9.31 15.20
N THR A 249 4.75 -8.62 16.31
CA THR A 249 3.69 -8.99 17.26
C THR A 249 2.34 -8.47 16.77
N SER A 250 1.46 -9.39 16.39
CA SER A 250 0.05 -9.09 16.10
C SER A 250 -0.60 -8.38 17.29
N PRO A 251 -1.36 -7.29 17.09
CA PRO A 251 -2.22 -6.78 18.15
C PRO A 251 -3.33 -7.81 18.34
N SER A 252 -3.31 -8.52 19.47
CA SER A 252 -4.48 -9.27 19.96
C SER A 252 -5.67 -8.32 19.97
N GLY A 253 -6.69 -8.64 19.19
CA GLY A 253 -7.86 -7.78 18.99
C GLY A 253 -8.47 -7.35 20.33
N ASN A 254 -8.47 -6.05 20.59
CA ASN A 254 -9.30 -5.47 21.64
C ASN A 254 -10.75 -5.48 21.16
N GLY A 255 -11.44 -6.59 21.43
CA GLY A 255 -12.89 -6.58 21.51
C GLY A 255 -13.32 -5.66 22.64
N MET A 256 -14.06 -4.59 22.31
CA MET A 256 -14.75 -3.79 23.32
C MET A 256 -15.65 -4.71 24.17
N PRO A 257 -15.58 -4.67 25.50
CA PRO A 257 -16.51 -5.45 26.31
C PRO A 257 -17.90 -4.81 26.25
N LEU A 258 -18.88 -5.60 25.83
CA LEU A 258 -20.30 -5.30 25.96
C LEU A 258 -20.60 -4.96 27.44
N ARG A 259 -21.18 -3.78 27.66
CA ARG A 259 -21.61 -3.30 28.98
C ARG A 259 -22.74 -4.19 29.51
N GLN A 260 -22.39 -5.17 30.35
CA GLN A 260 -23.33 -5.99 31.09
C GLN A 260 -23.98 -5.11 32.17
N LYS A 261 -25.31 -4.95 32.11
CA LYS A 261 -26.09 -4.28 33.16
C LYS A 261 -26.04 -5.16 34.42
N THR A 262 -25.35 -4.69 35.46
CA THR A 262 -25.47 -5.22 36.81
C THR A 262 -26.72 -4.64 37.47
N SER A 263 -27.67 -5.50 37.81
CA SER A 263 -28.79 -5.23 38.71
C SER A 263 -28.43 -5.74 40.10
N LEU A 264 -28.47 -4.87 41.11
CA LEU A 264 -28.44 -5.24 42.52
C LEU A 264 -29.57 -4.53 43.28
N ASP A 265 -30.15 -5.34 44.17
CA ASP A 265 -30.83 -5.04 45.43
C ASP A 265 -32.38 -4.91 45.54
N LYS A 266 -32.94 -6.00 46.12
CA LYS A 266 -34.12 -6.18 47.00
C LYS A 266 -34.20 -5.11 48.11
N ALA A 267 -35.29 -4.78 48.82
CA ALA A 267 -36.67 -5.25 49.14
C ALA A 267 -37.34 -4.10 49.99
N PRO A 268 -38.57 -4.13 50.58
CA PRO A 268 -39.44 -5.27 50.90
C PRO A 268 -40.98 -5.10 50.69
N GLN A 269 -41.67 -6.22 50.93
CA GLN A 269 -43.12 -6.48 50.87
C GLN A 269 -43.98 -5.64 51.84
N LYS A 270 -45.25 -5.44 51.44
CA LYS A 270 -46.42 -5.40 52.34
C LYS A 270 -47.70 -5.89 51.62
N ASP A 271 -48.56 -6.51 52.43
CA ASP A 271 -49.72 -7.38 52.13
C ASP A 271 -51.00 -6.70 51.58
N GLY A 272 -51.92 -7.53 51.08
CA GLY A 272 -53.37 -7.27 50.92
C GLY A 272 -53.87 -7.46 49.48
N ASP A 273 -54.29 -8.67 49.08
CA ASP A 273 -55.68 -9.19 49.13
C ASP A 273 -56.68 -8.47 48.18
N HIS A 274 -56.95 -9.07 47.01
CA HIS A 274 -58.30 -9.47 46.54
C HIS A 274 -58.27 -9.90 45.04
N SER A 275 -58.73 -11.13 44.80
CA SER A 275 -59.30 -11.62 43.52
C SER A 275 -60.82 -11.26 43.50
N PRO A 276 -61.57 -11.26 42.37
CA PRO A 276 -61.45 -12.23 41.27
C PRO A 276 -61.67 -11.74 39.81
N GLU A 277 -61.32 -12.64 38.89
CA GLU A 277 -61.78 -12.80 37.49
C GLU A 277 -63.33 -12.89 37.35
N PRO A 278 -63.96 -13.13 36.18
CA PRO A 278 -63.48 -13.33 34.79
C PRO A 278 -64.31 -12.57 33.71
N GLU A 279 -63.96 -12.75 32.42
CA GLU A 279 -64.84 -13.09 31.27
C GLU A 279 -64.26 -12.51 29.97
N ASN A 280 -63.68 -13.32 29.08
CA ASN A 280 -64.32 -14.18 28.07
C ASN A 280 -64.77 -13.39 26.82
N ILE A 281 -64.28 -13.84 25.65
CA ILE A 281 -65.04 -14.15 24.42
C ILE A 281 -64.20 -13.86 23.15
N ARG A 282 -63.99 -14.95 22.39
CA ARG A 282 -63.96 -15.14 20.91
C ARG A 282 -63.61 -13.94 20.01
N GLY A 283 -62.88 -14.09 18.91
CA GLY A 283 -62.49 -15.27 18.15
C GLY A 283 -62.27 -14.90 16.67
N THR A 284 -61.54 -15.77 15.95
CA THR A 284 -61.58 -16.02 14.48
C THR A 284 -61.36 -14.83 13.53
N SER A 285 -60.22 -14.72 12.84
CA SER A 285 -59.81 -15.45 11.62
C SER A 285 -60.69 -15.20 10.39
N ILE A 286 -60.07 -14.86 9.25
CA ILE A 286 -60.27 -15.39 7.89
C ILE A 286 -60.01 -14.34 6.77
N THR A 287 -58.87 -14.51 6.10
CA THR A 287 -58.56 -14.63 4.65
C THR A 287 -59.12 -13.72 3.53
N ASN A 288 -58.32 -13.71 2.45
CA ASN A 288 -58.58 -13.45 1.01
C ASN A 288 -58.34 -12.01 0.54
N GLY A 289 -57.73 -11.73 -0.61
CA GLY A 289 -57.24 -12.57 -1.70
C GLY A 289 -56.78 -11.67 -2.87
N GLU A 290 -55.70 -12.08 -3.52
CA GLU A 290 -55.44 -12.14 -4.97
C GLU A 290 -55.58 -10.94 -5.93
N ASN A 291 -54.48 -10.75 -6.69
CA ASN A 291 -54.35 -10.54 -8.15
C ASN A 291 -55.04 -9.38 -8.87
N VAL A 292 -54.23 -8.54 -9.54
CA VAL A 292 -54.43 -8.19 -10.96
C VAL A 292 -53.07 -7.99 -11.68
N SER A 293 -52.94 -8.71 -12.79
CA SER A 293 -51.92 -8.63 -13.84
C SER A 293 -52.30 -7.56 -14.88
N CYS A 294 -51.32 -6.90 -15.50
CA CYS A 294 -51.49 -6.39 -16.86
C CYS A 294 -50.15 -6.34 -17.61
N GLY A 295 -49.98 -7.27 -18.55
CA GLY A 295 -48.97 -7.19 -19.61
C GLY A 295 -49.54 -6.47 -20.83
N ARG A 296 -48.65 -5.80 -21.58
CA ARG A 296 -48.90 -5.40 -22.98
C ARG A 296 -47.71 -5.83 -23.82
N LYS A 297 -47.97 -6.68 -24.81
CA LYS A 297 -47.05 -7.08 -25.88
C LYS A 297 -47.34 -6.27 -27.15
N THR A 298 -46.24 -5.87 -27.79
CA THR A 298 -45.94 -5.86 -29.23
C THR A 298 -46.80 -5.06 -30.23
N VAL A 299 -46.12 -4.20 -30.99
CA VAL A 299 -46.25 -4.15 -32.45
C VAL A 299 -44.87 -4.38 -33.06
N SER A 300 -44.85 -5.29 -34.03
CA SER A 300 -43.75 -5.87 -34.78
C SER A 300 -43.32 -5.01 -35.97
N GLY A 301 -42.05 -5.16 -36.35
CA GLY A 301 -41.60 -5.14 -37.73
C GLY A 301 -40.96 -6.50 -38.02
N GLU A 302 -41.63 -7.24 -38.90
CA GLU A 302 -41.28 -8.51 -39.59
C GLU A 302 -40.91 -9.77 -38.77
#